data_AF-A0AA40FI82-F1
#
_entry.id   AF-A0AA40FI82-F1
#
_cell.length_a   1.000
_cell.length_b   1.000
_cell.length_c   1.000
_cell.angle_alpha   90.00
_cell.angle_beta   90.00
_cell.angle_gamma   90.00
#
_symmetry.space_group_name_H-M   'P 1'
#
loop_
_entity.id
_entity.type
_entity.pdbx_description
1 polymer ?
#
loop_
_entity_poly.entity_id
_entity_poly.type
_entity_poly.pdbx_seq_one_letter_code
_entity_poly.pdbx_strand_id
1 'polypeptide(L)'
;MELERLEKMIFQSRPRDIFDTRGKSHAQFTEDISKDEVTRLEETFAKLRSATGVSRSEDVLNRFLGQRATKDNLQKMRVATEQEKMALEKQRLRLIDEMETRKFSETKDAEQNAEETEKLNQLIERHRSRQLKADTERQKVEELLQEITTTLWNVCNKFRDVMDTLPKDPKEIQQPLQLIDLMNERATSIVEALGGPDKYLEVLEEISVDKLETVSIATTSVEGKAARTNGGPLFPRFPSSATQATLPSEDEEDVPTRNTLKKQAQQLVDIKSRRKGFTFKR
;
A
#
# COMPACT_ATOMS: atom_id res chain seq x y z
N MET A 1 -2.21 -38.15 29.07
CA MET A 1 -1.46 -39.41 29.28
C MET A 1 -0.58 -39.35 30.53
N GLU A 2 0.25 -38.32 30.75
CA GLU A 2 1.09 -38.24 31.97
C GLU A 2 0.33 -37.83 33.24
N LEU A 3 -0.65 -36.92 33.14
CA LEU A 3 -1.49 -36.49 34.27
C LEU A 3 -2.36 -37.64 34.84
N GLU A 4 -2.91 -38.48 33.96
CA GLU A 4 -3.70 -39.66 34.36
C GLU A 4 -2.84 -40.73 35.05
N ARG A 5 -1.54 -40.80 34.70
CA ARG A 5 -0.58 -41.72 35.32
C ARG A 5 -0.17 -41.26 36.72
N LEU A 6 -0.04 -39.95 36.93
CA LEU A 6 0.20 -39.34 38.25
C LEU A 6 -1.00 -39.50 39.18
N GLU A 7 -2.21 -39.38 38.66
CA GLU A 7 -3.45 -39.59 39.43
C GLU A 7 -3.57 -41.05 39.90
N LYS A 8 -3.34 -42.03 39.03
CA LYS A 8 -3.36 -43.46 39.40
C LYS A 8 -2.27 -43.83 40.41
N MET A 9 -1.12 -43.15 40.42
CA MET A 9 -0.01 -43.44 41.34
C MET A 9 -0.26 -42.89 42.75
N ILE A 10 -0.97 -41.76 42.89
CA ILE A 10 -1.22 -41.12 44.19
C ILE A 10 -2.47 -41.70 44.89
N PHE A 11 -3.46 -42.19 44.14
CA PHE A 11 -4.78 -42.56 44.69
C PHE A 11 -5.08 -44.07 44.74
N GLN A 12 -4.13 -44.96 44.44
CA GLN A 12 -4.28 -46.40 44.73
C GLN A 12 -4.11 -46.69 46.22
N SER A 13 -5.08 -46.26 47.01
CA SER A 13 -5.28 -46.70 48.39
C SER A 13 -6.18 -47.93 48.39
N ARG A 14 -5.57 -49.09 48.67
CA ARG A 14 -6.08 -50.33 49.31
C ARG A 14 -7.62 -50.54 49.39
N PRO A 15 -8.14 -51.74 49.06
CA PRO A 15 -9.57 -52.04 49.21
C PRO A 15 -10.00 -51.85 50.66
N ARG A 16 -11.05 -51.05 50.85
CA ARG A 16 -11.73 -50.85 52.12
C ARG A 16 -12.63 -52.07 52.33
N ASP A 17 -12.27 -52.94 53.27
CA ASP A 17 -13.15 -54.02 53.74
C ASP A 17 -14.45 -53.42 54.24
N ILE A 18 -15.53 -53.79 53.55
CA ILE A 18 -16.91 -53.47 53.92
C ILE A 18 -17.26 -54.47 55.01
N PHE A 19 -17.18 -54.06 56.28
CA PHE A 19 -17.80 -54.82 57.36
C PHE A 19 -19.32 -54.68 57.26
N ASP A 20 -19.96 -55.78 56.86
CA ASP A 20 -21.41 -55.96 56.89
C ASP A 20 -21.97 -55.61 58.27
N THR A 21 -22.82 -54.59 58.30
CA THR A 21 -23.70 -54.30 59.45
C THR A 21 -24.89 -55.25 59.41
N ARG A 22 -24.66 -56.52 59.77
CA ARG A 22 -25.75 -57.45 60.04
C ARG A 22 -26.30 -57.18 61.43
N GLY A 23 -27.49 -56.57 61.46
CA GLY A 23 -28.27 -56.33 62.67
C GLY A 23 -28.43 -57.59 63.53
N LYS A 24 -28.06 -57.45 64.80
CA LYS A 24 -28.50 -58.33 65.89
C LYS A 24 -29.16 -57.46 66.94
N SER A 25 -30.49 -57.56 66.95
CA SER A 25 -31.36 -57.64 68.13
C SER A 25 -30.88 -56.92 69.40
N HIS A 26 -31.60 -55.83 69.66
CA HIS A 26 -31.91 -55.26 70.97
C HIS A 26 -31.78 -56.28 72.12
N ALA A 27 -30.72 -56.11 72.91
CA ALA A 27 -30.62 -56.65 74.26
C ALA A 27 -30.17 -55.49 75.15
N GLN A 28 -31.03 -55.15 76.11
CA GLN A 28 -30.72 -54.27 77.23
C GLN A 28 -29.45 -54.78 77.91
N PHE A 29 -28.38 -54.00 77.89
CA PHE A 29 -27.23 -54.18 78.78
C PHE A 29 -27.35 -53.18 79.92
N THR A 30 -28.07 -53.61 80.95
CA THR A 30 -27.89 -53.14 82.32
C THR A 30 -26.59 -53.72 82.88
N GLU A 31 -25.80 -52.82 83.46
CA GLU A 31 -24.67 -53.00 84.38
C GLU A 31 -24.36 -54.44 84.85
N ASP A 32 -23.31 -55.04 84.29
CA ASP A 32 -22.24 -55.65 85.09
C ASP A 32 -20.99 -55.79 84.19
N ILE A 33 -20.14 -54.76 84.19
CA ILE A 33 -18.88 -54.79 83.43
C ILE A 33 -17.99 -55.81 84.14
N SER A 34 -17.81 -56.99 83.54
CA SER A 34 -16.94 -58.01 84.09
C SER A 34 -15.54 -57.41 84.31
N LYS A 35 -14.89 -57.72 85.44
CA LYS A 35 -13.54 -57.22 85.78
C LYS A 35 -12.54 -57.44 84.63
N ASP A 36 -12.74 -58.51 83.85
CA ASP A 36 -11.95 -58.84 82.67
C ASP A 36 -12.06 -57.79 81.55
N GLU A 37 -13.25 -57.20 81.35
CA GLU A 37 -13.45 -56.13 80.39
C GLU A 37 -12.83 -54.80 80.82
N VAL A 38 -12.88 -54.47 82.11
CA VAL A 38 -12.18 -53.30 82.67
C VAL A 38 -10.67 -53.45 82.48
N THR A 39 -10.13 -54.64 82.79
CA THR A 39 -8.69 -54.92 82.68
C THR A 39 -8.24 -54.85 81.21
N ARG A 40 -9.04 -55.39 80.29
CA ARG A 40 -8.82 -55.28 78.84
C ARG A 40 -8.79 -53.82 78.37
N LEU A 41 -9.74 -53.00 78.84
CA LEU A 41 -9.80 -51.59 78.48
C LEU A 41 -8.57 -50.83 79.02
N GLU A 42 -8.15 -51.07 80.26
CA GLU A 42 -6.95 -50.49 80.85
C GLU A 42 -5.68 -50.85 80.07
N GLU A 43 -5.52 -52.11 79.66
CA GLU A 43 -4.42 -52.55 78.81
C GLU A 43 -4.43 -51.84 77.44
N THR A 44 -5.61 -51.70 76.82
CA THR A 44 -5.72 -50.98 75.54
C THR A 44 -5.40 -49.50 75.69
N PHE A 45 -5.80 -48.85 76.77
CA PHE A 45 -5.44 -47.47 77.07
C PHE A 45 -3.95 -47.31 77.42
N ALA A 46 -3.33 -48.28 78.08
CA ALA A 46 -1.89 -48.31 78.31
C ALA A 46 -1.12 -48.42 76.99
N LYS A 47 -1.57 -49.29 76.07
CA LYS A 47 -1.02 -49.41 74.70
C LYS A 47 -1.22 -48.14 73.89
N LEU A 48 -2.39 -47.49 73.99
CA LEU A 48 -2.66 -46.22 73.31
C LEU A 48 -1.79 -45.09 73.86
N ARG A 49 -1.61 -45.01 75.19
CA ARG A 49 -0.73 -44.04 75.84
C ARG A 49 0.73 -44.22 75.43
N SER A 50 1.23 -45.45 75.41
CA SER A 50 2.60 -45.73 74.98
C SER A 50 2.81 -45.41 73.49
N ALA A 51 1.88 -45.81 72.62
CA ALA A 51 1.94 -45.53 71.19
C ALA A 51 1.82 -44.03 70.86
N THR A 52 1.00 -43.30 71.62
CA THR A 52 0.86 -41.84 71.49
C THR A 52 1.81 -41.05 72.38
N GLY A 53 2.73 -41.70 73.09
CA GLY A 53 3.76 -41.04 73.92
C GLY A 53 3.22 -40.08 74.98
N VAL A 54 2.00 -40.30 75.48
CA VAL A 54 1.35 -39.46 76.50
C VAL A 54 1.14 -40.23 77.79
N SER A 55 1.28 -39.53 78.92
CA SER A 55 1.20 -40.17 80.25
C SER A 55 -0.24 -40.34 80.75
N ARG A 56 -1.14 -39.43 80.38
CA ARG A 56 -2.57 -39.45 80.78
C ARG A 56 -3.45 -39.90 79.63
N SER A 57 -4.52 -40.62 79.95
CA SER A 57 -5.46 -41.14 78.94
C SER A 57 -6.22 -40.01 78.24
N GLU A 58 -6.52 -38.92 78.95
CA GLU A 58 -7.16 -37.72 78.39
C GLU A 58 -6.31 -37.06 77.28
N ASP A 59 -4.98 -37.08 77.43
CA ASP A 59 -4.07 -36.46 76.47
C ASP A 59 -4.00 -37.23 75.14
N VAL A 60 -4.30 -38.54 75.16
CA VAL A 60 -4.45 -39.37 73.95
C VAL A 60 -5.56 -38.80 73.07
N LEU A 61 -6.71 -38.51 73.68
CA LEU A 61 -7.87 -37.96 72.99
C LEU A 61 -7.58 -36.57 72.43
N ASN A 62 -6.94 -35.71 73.21
CA ASN A 62 -6.54 -34.36 72.77
C ASN A 62 -5.60 -34.41 71.56
N ARG A 63 -4.67 -35.37 71.51
CA ARG A 63 -3.76 -35.56 70.37
C ARG A 63 -4.50 -35.98 69.10
N PHE A 64 -5.48 -36.89 69.20
CA PHE A 64 -6.32 -37.28 68.07
C PHE A 64 -7.23 -36.14 67.59
N LEU A 65 -7.80 -35.36 68.52
CA LEU A 65 -8.58 -34.17 68.17
C LEU A 65 -7.71 -33.12 67.46
N GLY A 66 -6.49 -32.89 67.94
CA GLY A 66 -5.52 -32.02 67.29
C GLY A 66 -5.11 -32.51 65.89
N GLN A 67 -4.81 -33.80 65.72
CA GLN A 67 -4.50 -34.39 64.42
C GLN A 67 -5.67 -34.28 63.44
N ARG A 68 -6.91 -34.50 63.92
CA ARG A 68 -8.12 -34.31 63.11
C ARG A 68 -8.25 -32.86 62.67
N ALA A 69 -8.10 -31.91 63.58
CA ALA A 69 -8.15 -30.48 63.26
C ALA A 69 -7.08 -30.06 62.24
N THR A 70 -5.84 -30.53 62.41
CA THR A 70 -4.75 -30.27 61.45
C THR A 70 -5.05 -30.89 60.09
N LYS A 71 -5.55 -32.12 60.04
CA LYS A 71 -5.94 -32.80 58.79
C LYS A 71 -7.05 -32.02 58.08
N ASP A 72 -8.07 -31.58 58.80
CA ASP A 72 -9.17 -30.80 58.25
C ASP A 72 -8.69 -29.45 57.70
N ASN A 73 -7.77 -28.79 58.41
CA ASN A 73 -7.18 -27.54 57.95
C ASN A 73 -6.33 -27.72 56.68
N LEU A 74 -5.49 -28.76 56.62
CA LEU A 74 -4.72 -29.09 55.42
C LEU A 74 -5.62 -29.41 54.22
N GLN A 75 -6.73 -30.11 54.45
CA GLN A 75 -7.70 -30.40 53.40
C GLN A 75 -8.35 -29.10 52.90
N LYS A 76 -8.73 -28.18 53.80
CA LYS A 76 -9.26 -26.87 53.41
C LYS A 76 -8.25 -26.06 52.60
N MET A 77 -6.99 -26.00 53.05
CA MET A 77 -5.92 -25.31 52.31
C MET A 77 -5.72 -25.93 50.93
N ARG A 78 -5.67 -27.27 50.84
CA ARG A 78 -5.54 -27.97 49.56
C ARG A 78 -6.66 -27.61 48.60
N VAL A 79 -7.91 -27.68 49.05
CA VAL A 79 -9.09 -27.36 48.23
C VAL A 79 -9.06 -25.90 47.80
N ALA A 80 -8.71 -24.97 48.69
CA ALA A 80 -8.61 -23.55 48.36
C ALA A 80 -7.52 -23.29 47.31
N THR A 81 -6.33 -23.86 47.47
CA THR A 81 -5.22 -23.74 46.50
C THR A 81 -5.57 -24.37 45.16
N GLU A 82 -6.26 -25.51 45.15
CA GLU A 82 -6.70 -26.17 43.91
C GLU A 82 -7.75 -25.34 43.17
N GLN A 83 -8.70 -24.74 43.88
CA GLN A 83 -9.68 -23.83 43.28
C GLN A 83 -9.03 -22.57 42.71
N GLU A 84 -8.10 -21.96 43.44
CA GLU A 84 -7.37 -20.79 42.98
C GLU A 84 -6.52 -21.13 41.74
N LYS A 85 -5.82 -22.26 41.75
CA LYS A 85 -5.06 -22.74 40.59
C LYS A 85 -5.96 -22.90 39.37
N MET A 86 -7.12 -23.54 39.52
CA MET A 86 -8.08 -23.72 38.42
C MET A 86 -8.61 -22.39 37.90
N ALA A 87 -8.88 -21.42 38.78
CA ALA A 87 -9.32 -20.08 38.39
C ALA A 87 -8.23 -19.33 37.59
N LEU A 88 -6.98 -19.41 38.05
CA LEU A 88 -5.82 -18.81 37.38
C LEU A 88 -5.55 -19.46 36.02
N GLU A 89 -5.62 -20.80 35.92
CA GLU A 89 -5.48 -21.51 34.65
C GLU A 89 -6.58 -21.10 33.66
N LYS A 90 -7.83 -20.97 34.13
CA LYS A 90 -8.93 -20.47 33.29
C LYS A 90 -8.74 -19.01 32.87
N GLN A 91 -8.19 -18.15 33.73
CA GLN A 91 -7.87 -16.77 33.37
C GLN A 91 -6.72 -16.72 32.36
N ARG A 92 -5.67 -17.52 32.55
CA ARG A 92 -4.55 -17.64 31.61
C ARG A 92 -5.03 -18.06 30.22
N LEU A 93 -5.88 -19.08 30.13
CA LEU A 93 -6.43 -19.53 28.85
C LEU A 93 -7.27 -18.45 28.17
N ARG A 94 -8.10 -17.72 28.92
CA ARG A 94 -8.88 -16.59 28.39
C ARG A 94 -7.99 -15.48 27.83
N LEU A 95 -6.93 -15.12 28.55
CA LEU A 95 -5.99 -14.09 28.09
C LEU A 95 -5.21 -14.52 26.86
N ILE A 96 -4.87 -15.81 26.75
CA ILE A 96 -4.21 -16.35 25.55
C ILE A 96 -5.15 -16.25 24.34
N ASP A 97 -6.40 -16.68 24.49
CA ASP A 97 -7.42 -16.60 23.42
C ASP A 97 -7.69 -15.14 23.00
N GLU A 98 -7.79 -14.22 23.96
CA GLU A 98 -7.93 -12.79 23.69
C GLU A 98 -6.69 -12.21 22.97
N MET A 99 -5.49 -12.63 23.36
CA MET A 99 -4.27 -12.17 22.71
C MET A 99 -4.16 -12.71 21.28
N GLU A 100 -4.51 -13.98 21.04
CA GLU A 100 -4.52 -14.57 19.71
C GLU A 100 -5.53 -13.86 18.80
N THR A 101 -6.78 -13.69 19.26
CA THR A 101 -7.81 -12.97 18.50
C THR A 101 -7.38 -11.54 18.15
N ARG A 102 -6.82 -10.79 19.10
CA ARG A 102 -6.28 -9.44 18.86
C ARG A 102 -5.13 -9.42 17.85
N LYS A 103 -4.22 -10.39 17.92
CA LYS A 103 -3.10 -10.50 16.95
C LYS A 103 -3.61 -10.70 15.53
N PHE A 104 -4.64 -11.55 15.35
CA PHE A 104 -5.23 -11.79 14.04
C PHE A 104 -6.04 -10.60 13.52
N SER A 105 -6.74 -9.86 14.40
CA SER A 105 -7.42 -8.63 13.98
C SER A 105 -6.42 -7.54 13.61
N GLU A 106 -5.38 -7.33 14.41
CA GLU A 106 -4.37 -6.30 14.16
C GLU A 106 -3.62 -6.54 12.85
N THR A 107 -3.22 -7.79 12.58
CA THR A 107 -2.54 -8.13 11.32
C THR A 107 -3.45 -7.93 10.11
N LYS A 108 -4.73 -8.30 10.21
CA LYS A 108 -5.71 -8.09 9.15
C LYS A 108 -5.96 -6.61 8.88
N ASP A 109 -6.15 -5.82 9.93
CA ASP A 109 -6.41 -4.38 9.80
C ASP A 109 -5.17 -3.66 9.25
N ALA A 110 -3.96 -4.05 9.66
CA ALA A 110 -2.72 -3.52 9.13
C ALA A 110 -2.54 -3.85 7.64
N GLU A 111 -2.85 -5.08 7.22
CA GLU A 111 -2.80 -5.49 5.81
C GLU A 111 -3.83 -4.72 4.96
N GLN A 112 -5.07 -4.59 5.44
CA GLN A 112 -6.10 -3.81 4.76
C GLN A 112 -5.69 -2.32 4.64
N ASN A 113 -5.17 -1.73 5.71
CA ASN A 113 -4.69 -0.35 5.69
C ASN A 113 -3.51 -0.17 4.73
N ALA A 114 -2.59 -1.14 4.64
CA ALA A 114 -1.50 -1.13 3.68
C ALA A 114 -2.02 -1.18 2.23
N GLU A 115 -3.02 -2.01 1.95
CA GLU A 115 -3.65 -2.09 0.62
C GLU A 115 -4.38 -0.78 0.25
N GLU A 116 -5.14 -0.20 1.18
CA GLU A 116 -5.85 1.06 0.96
C GLU A 116 -4.88 2.24 0.74
N THR A 117 -3.80 2.31 1.52
CA THR A 117 -2.76 3.33 1.34
C THR A 117 -2.03 3.17 0.02
N GLU A 118 -1.75 1.94 -0.43
CA GLU A 118 -1.18 1.69 -1.75
C GLU A 118 -2.11 2.16 -2.87
N LYS A 119 -3.41 1.86 -2.80
CA LYS A 119 -4.41 2.32 -3.78
C LYS A 119 -4.46 3.85 -3.86
N LEU A 120 -4.43 4.53 -2.71
CA LEU A 120 -4.40 5.99 -2.66
C LEU A 120 -3.10 6.55 -3.27
N ASN A 121 -1.95 5.95 -2.96
CA ASN A 121 -0.68 6.34 -3.55
C ASN A 121 -0.68 6.18 -5.09
N GLN A 122 -1.23 5.07 -5.61
CA GLN A 122 -1.38 4.87 -7.05
C GLN A 122 -2.31 5.92 -7.69
N LEU A 123 -3.37 6.34 -7.01
CA LEU A 123 -4.25 7.42 -7.47
C LEU A 123 -3.52 8.76 -7.50
N ILE A 124 -2.80 9.10 -6.42
CA ILE A 124 -1.99 10.31 -6.33
C ILE A 124 -0.99 10.37 -7.48
N GLU A 125 -0.27 9.27 -7.74
CA GLU A 125 0.74 9.24 -8.79
C GLU A 125 0.13 9.38 -10.19
N ARG A 126 -1.03 8.77 -10.42
CA ARG A 126 -1.79 8.96 -11.66
C ARG A 126 -2.23 10.41 -11.85
N HIS A 127 -2.69 11.07 -10.78
CA HIS A 127 -3.07 12.48 -10.82
C HIS A 127 -1.87 13.39 -11.07
N ARG A 128 -0.73 13.13 -10.41
CA ARG A 128 0.53 13.85 -10.63
C ARG A 128 1.02 13.70 -12.06
N SER A 129 1.01 12.48 -12.61
CA SER A 129 1.39 12.24 -14.01
C SER A 129 0.47 12.98 -14.99
N ARG A 130 -0.84 12.98 -14.74
CA ARG A 130 -1.81 13.71 -15.55
C ARG A 130 -1.59 15.22 -15.48
N GLN A 131 -1.34 15.75 -14.28
CA GLN A 131 -1.04 17.16 -14.07
C GLN A 131 0.25 17.56 -14.79
N LEU A 132 1.33 16.80 -14.61
CA LEU A 132 2.61 17.05 -15.27
C LEU A 132 2.48 17.11 -16.81
N LYS A 133 1.71 16.18 -17.39
CA LYS A 133 1.42 16.19 -18.83
C LYS A 133 0.65 17.44 -19.25
N ALA A 134 -0.40 17.79 -18.53
CA ALA A 134 -1.19 18.99 -18.82
C ALA A 134 -0.35 20.27 -18.69
N ASP A 135 0.50 20.36 -17.66
CA ASP A 135 1.40 21.50 -17.45
C ASP A 135 2.45 21.61 -18.55
N THR A 136 2.99 20.47 -19.01
CA THR A 136 3.94 20.43 -20.13
C THR A 136 3.28 20.91 -21.43
N GLU A 137 2.07 20.45 -21.74
CA GLU A 137 1.33 20.91 -22.92
C GLU A 137 0.93 22.39 -22.80
N ARG A 138 0.53 22.84 -21.60
CA ARG A 138 0.24 24.26 -21.32
C ARG A 138 1.46 25.13 -21.58
N GLN A 139 2.63 24.70 -21.10
CA GLN A 139 3.88 25.42 -21.30
C GLN A 139 4.24 25.54 -22.78
N LYS A 140 4.09 24.46 -23.58
CA LYS A 140 4.32 24.52 -25.03
C LYS A 140 3.43 25.54 -25.73
N VAL A 141 2.14 25.60 -25.35
CA VAL A 141 1.20 26.59 -25.90
C VAL A 141 1.58 28.01 -25.49
N GLU A 142 2.00 28.20 -24.24
CA GLU A 142 2.45 29.49 -23.72
C GLU A 142 3.71 29.99 -24.45
N GLU A 143 4.70 29.11 -24.67
CA GLU A 143 5.90 29.40 -25.45
C GLU A 143 5.55 29.80 -26.89
N LEU A 144 4.66 29.04 -27.54
CA LEU A 144 4.19 29.37 -28.90
C LEU A 144 3.45 30.72 -28.94
N LEU A 145 2.59 31.00 -27.96
CA LEU A 145 1.90 32.29 -27.87
C LEU A 145 2.87 33.44 -27.67
N GLN A 146 3.94 33.25 -26.91
CA GLN A 146 4.98 34.25 -26.72
C GLN A 146 5.79 34.49 -28.00
N GLU A 147 6.08 33.43 -28.76
CA GLU A 147 6.70 33.53 -30.09
C GLU A 147 5.80 34.30 -31.08
N ILE A 148 4.52 33.95 -31.15
CA ILE A 148 3.52 34.67 -31.97
C ILE A 148 3.44 36.14 -31.54
N THR A 149 3.39 36.42 -30.23
CA THR A 149 3.35 37.79 -29.71
C THR A 149 4.58 38.58 -30.13
N THR A 150 5.75 37.98 -30.02
CA THR A 150 7.03 38.63 -30.38
C THR A 150 7.11 38.88 -31.88
N THR A 151 6.71 37.92 -32.71
CA THR A 151 6.72 38.06 -34.18
C THR A 151 5.74 39.12 -34.65
N LEU A 152 4.49 39.11 -34.15
CA LEU A 152 3.51 40.15 -34.44
C LEU A 152 4.01 41.52 -33.97
N TRP A 153 4.57 41.62 -32.75
CA TRP A 153 5.10 42.89 -32.24
C TRP A 153 6.23 43.41 -33.13
N ASN A 154 7.12 42.55 -33.60
CA ASN A 154 8.17 42.92 -34.55
C ASN A 154 7.60 43.46 -35.87
N VAL A 155 6.51 42.88 -36.37
CA VAL A 155 5.82 43.39 -37.56
C VAL A 155 5.25 44.77 -37.27
N CYS A 156 4.46 44.94 -36.20
CA CYS A 156 3.89 46.23 -35.85
C CYS A 156 4.96 47.30 -35.59
N ASN A 157 6.08 46.92 -35.00
CA ASN A 157 7.19 47.82 -34.73
C ASN A 157 7.86 48.33 -36.03
N LYS A 158 7.86 47.54 -37.11
CA LYS A 158 8.31 48.00 -38.44
C LYS A 158 7.38 49.05 -39.06
N PHE A 159 6.11 49.04 -38.66
CA PHE A 159 5.09 49.99 -39.10
C PHE A 159 4.77 51.03 -38.02
N ARG A 160 5.72 51.30 -37.09
CA ARG A 160 5.49 52.22 -35.95
C ARG A 160 5.04 53.61 -36.39
N ASP A 161 5.55 54.11 -37.52
CA ASP A 161 5.18 55.42 -38.07
C ASP A 161 3.70 55.50 -38.49
N VAL A 162 3.04 54.35 -38.64
CA VAL A 162 1.62 54.20 -38.99
C VAL A 162 0.81 53.71 -37.78
N MET A 163 1.48 53.07 -36.82
CA MET A 163 0.92 52.42 -35.63
C MET A 163 1.33 53.19 -34.36
N ASP A 164 0.74 54.37 -34.16
CA ASP A 164 1.09 55.31 -33.06
C ASP A 164 0.84 54.77 -31.64
N THR A 165 0.04 53.70 -31.48
CA THR A 165 -0.46 53.19 -30.19
C THR A 165 0.22 51.91 -29.69
N LEU A 166 1.39 51.54 -30.24
CA LEU A 166 2.05 50.28 -29.90
C LEU A 166 2.73 50.30 -28.51
N PRO A 167 2.57 49.25 -27.67
CA PRO A 167 3.33 49.09 -26.44
C PRO A 167 4.85 49.06 -26.68
N LYS A 168 5.62 49.58 -25.71
CA LYS A 168 7.07 49.75 -25.84
C LYS A 168 7.80 48.40 -25.83
N ASP A 169 7.27 47.44 -25.09
CA ASP A 169 7.84 46.10 -24.97
C ASP A 169 6.81 45.00 -25.32
N PRO A 170 7.25 43.92 -26.01
CA PRO A 170 6.38 42.79 -26.34
C PRO A 170 5.88 42.03 -25.10
N LYS A 171 6.55 42.19 -23.95
CA LYS A 171 6.16 41.57 -22.66
C LYS A 171 4.93 42.23 -22.01
N GLU A 172 4.58 43.45 -22.43
CA GLU A 172 3.39 44.14 -21.95
C GLU A 172 2.10 43.62 -22.62
N ILE A 173 2.25 42.87 -23.72
CA ILE A 173 1.14 42.29 -24.47
C ILE A 173 0.71 40.98 -23.82
N GLN A 174 -0.43 41.02 -23.13
CA GLN A 174 -1.00 39.83 -22.47
C GLN A 174 -1.65 38.85 -23.47
N GLN A 175 -2.15 39.35 -24.60
CA GLN A 175 -2.85 38.54 -25.60
C GLN A 175 -2.44 38.98 -27.02
N PRO A 176 -1.84 38.10 -27.84
CA PRO A 176 -1.44 38.46 -29.21
C PRO A 176 -2.60 38.90 -30.11
N LEU A 177 -3.83 38.49 -29.79
CA LEU A 177 -5.05 38.93 -30.51
C LEU A 177 -5.23 40.45 -30.51
N GLN A 178 -4.90 41.13 -29.41
CA GLN A 178 -5.00 42.59 -29.32
C GLN A 178 -4.15 43.29 -30.38
N LEU A 179 -3.03 42.67 -30.73
CA LEU A 179 -2.12 43.22 -31.73
C LEU A 179 -2.65 43.01 -33.15
N ILE A 180 -3.30 41.87 -33.40
CA ILE A 180 -3.98 41.60 -34.67
C ILE A 180 -5.15 42.57 -34.86
N ASP A 181 -5.95 42.77 -33.82
CA ASP A 181 -7.09 43.70 -33.86
C ASP A 181 -6.63 45.13 -34.14
N LEU A 182 -5.55 45.56 -33.50
CA LEU A 182 -4.94 46.87 -33.75
C LEU A 182 -4.45 47.00 -35.20
N MET A 183 -3.80 45.96 -35.74
CA MET A 183 -3.36 45.95 -37.15
C MET A 183 -4.56 46.04 -38.11
N ASN A 184 -5.63 45.30 -37.84
CA ASN A 184 -6.84 45.29 -38.67
C ASN A 184 -7.55 46.64 -38.64
N GLU A 185 -7.71 47.25 -37.47
CA GLU A 185 -8.29 48.59 -37.32
C GLU A 185 -7.49 49.62 -38.13
N ARG A 186 -6.16 49.53 -38.07
CA ARG A 186 -5.29 50.49 -38.77
C ARG A 186 -5.24 50.26 -40.27
N ALA A 187 -5.19 49.01 -40.73
CA ALA A 187 -5.32 48.68 -42.13
C ALA A 187 -6.65 49.19 -42.71
N THR A 188 -7.76 49.00 -41.98
CA THR A 188 -9.09 49.50 -42.38
C THR A 188 -9.10 51.03 -42.47
N SER A 189 -8.53 51.72 -41.47
CA SER A 189 -8.42 53.18 -41.48
C SER A 189 -7.63 53.72 -42.68
N ILE A 190 -6.54 53.04 -43.06
CA ILE A 190 -5.71 53.41 -44.23
C ILE A 190 -6.50 53.21 -45.53
N VAL A 191 -7.18 52.08 -45.69
CA VAL A 191 -8.00 51.79 -46.86
C VAL A 191 -9.13 52.82 -47.01
N GLU A 192 -9.78 53.18 -45.91
CA GLU A 192 -10.79 54.23 -45.89
C GLU A 192 -10.21 55.60 -46.28
N ALA A 193 -9.05 55.97 -45.75
CA ALA A 193 -8.37 57.22 -46.08
C ALA A 193 -7.95 57.30 -47.57
N LEU A 194 -7.70 56.17 -48.21
CA LEU A 194 -7.42 56.07 -49.66
C LEU A 194 -8.69 56.20 -50.53
N GLY A 195 -9.87 56.29 -49.93
CA GLY A 195 -11.15 56.41 -50.62
C GLY A 195 -11.96 55.12 -50.70
N GLY A 196 -11.66 54.15 -49.84
CA GLY A 196 -12.36 52.88 -49.75
C GLY A 196 -11.64 51.73 -50.50
N PRO A 197 -12.17 50.50 -50.37
CA PRO A 197 -11.51 49.29 -50.86
C PRO A 197 -11.31 49.28 -52.38
N ASP A 198 -12.25 49.82 -53.16
CA ASP A 198 -12.17 49.86 -54.61
C ASP A 198 -10.99 50.72 -55.09
N LYS A 199 -10.79 51.87 -54.44
CA LYS A 199 -9.71 52.81 -54.77
C LYS A 199 -8.35 52.31 -54.28
N TYR A 200 -8.31 51.59 -53.17
CA TYR A 200 -7.11 50.88 -52.73
C TYR A 200 -6.66 49.81 -53.72
N LEU A 201 -7.61 49.03 -54.28
CA LEU A 201 -7.33 48.02 -55.30
C LEU A 201 -6.80 48.64 -56.60
N GLU A 202 -7.39 49.75 -57.06
CA GLU A 202 -6.92 50.50 -58.23
C GLU A 202 -5.47 50.99 -58.06
N VAL A 203 -5.14 51.59 -56.90
CA VAL A 203 -3.77 52.05 -56.59
C VAL A 203 -2.79 50.88 -56.53
N LEU A 204 -3.21 49.73 -56.00
CA LEU A 204 -2.40 48.51 -55.97
C LEU A 204 -2.07 47.97 -57.37
N GLU A 205 -3.06 48.00 -58.26
CA GLU A 205 -2.92 47.58 -59.66
C GLU A 205 -1.97 48.53 -60.40
N GLU A 206 -2.12 49.85 -60.21
CA GLU A 206 -1.25 50.88 -60.77
C GLU A 206 0.22 50.72 -60.32
N ILE A 207 0.46 50.51 -59.02
CA ILE A 207 1.81 50.25 -58.46
C ILE A 207 2.42 48.95 -59.01
N SER A 208 1.58 47.95 -59.30
CA SER A 208 2.04 46.66 -59.83
C SER A 208 2.44 46.74 -61.30
N VAL A 209 1.73 47.56 -62.08
CA VAL A 209 2.05 47.84 -63.49
C VAL A 209 3.32 48.70 -63.59
N ASP A 210 3.46 49.73 -62.76
CA ASP A 210 4.63 50.63 -62.76
C ASP A 210 5.95 49.91 -62.38
N LYS A 211 5.89 48.93 -61.47
CA LYS A 211 7.03 48.06 -61.15
C LYS A 211 7.41 47.09 -62.27
N LEU A 212 6.47 46.70 -63.14
CA LEU A 212 6.76 45.85 -64.30
C LEU A 212 7.42 46.67 -65.42
N GLU A 213 6.96 47.91 -65.64
CA GLU A 213 7.53 48.81 -66.65
C GLU A 213 8.93 49.32 -66.29
N THR A 214 9.19 49.62 -65.01
CA THR A 214 10.51 50.09 -64.55
C THR A 214 11.61 49.01 -64.61
N VAL A 215 11.27 47.72 -64.54
CA VAL A 215 12.24 46.62 -64.75
C VAL A 215 12.53 46.39 -66.24
N SER A 216 11.59 46.72 -67.14
CA SER A 216 11.74 46.53 -68.59
C SER A 216 12.61 47.58 -69.30
N ILE A 217 12.94 48.70 -68.65
CA ILE A 217 13.71 49.81 -69.29
C ILE A 217 15.22 49.74 -68.98
N ALA A 218 15.66 48.91 -68.01
CA ALA A 218 17.05 48.86 -67.55
C ALA A 218 17.90 47.71 -68.12
N THR A 219 17.66 47.23 -69.35
CA THR A 219 18.62 46.34 -70.04
C THR A 219 18.65 46.54 -71.55
N THR A 220 19.13 47.70 -72.01
CA THR A 220 19.76 47.79 -73.34
C THR A 220 21.14 48.39 -73.19
N SER A 221 22.10 47.56 -72.75
CA SER A 221 23.50 47.81 -73.02
C SER A 221 24.13 46.56 -73.60
N VAL A 222 24.77 46.80 -74.73
CA VAL A 222 25.37 45.89 -75.68
C VAL A 222 26.70 45.38 -75.13
N GLU A 223 26.91 44.06 -75.31
CA GLU A 223 28.21 43.38 -75.48
C GLU A 223 29.10 43.10 -74.26
N GLY A 224 29.26 41.80 -73.97
CA GLY A 224 30.18 41.28 -72.97
C GLY A 224 30.16 39.75 -72.90
N LYS A 225 30.74 39.09 -73.91
CA LYS A 225 31.14 37.67 -73.89
C LYS A 225 31.94 37.34 -72.63
N ALA A 226 31.49 36.41 -71.79
CA ALA A 226 32.38 35.48 -71.06
C ALA A 226 31.63 34.31 -70.42
N ALA A 227 31.94 33.11 -70.91
CA ALA A 227 32.15 31.86 -70.17
C ALA A 227 31.17 31.42 -69.06
N ARG A 228 30.37 30.41 -69.42
CA ARG A 228 30.27 29.08 -68.77
C ARG A 228 30.67 28.99 -67.28
N THR A 229 29.76 28.51 -66.43
CA THR A 229 29.71 27.12 -65.92
C THR A 229 28.77 26.99 -64.71
N ASN A 230 28.07 25.85 -64.65
CA ASN A 230 27.41 25.23 -63.49
C ASN A 230 26.06 25.81 -63.02
N GLY A 231 24.99 25.28 -63.61
CA GLY A 231 23.65 25.31 -63.01
C GLY A 231 23.59 24.44 -61.76
N GLY A 232 23.33 25.07 -60.62
CA GLY A 232 22.85 24.43 -59.39
C GLY A 232 21.35 24.68 -59.21
N PRO A 233 20.58 23.75 -58.64
CA PRO A 233 19.13 23.89 -58.52
C PRO A 233 18.74 24.93 -57.46
N LEU A 234 17.64 25.63 -57.74
CA LEU A 234 17.07 26.76 -57.01
C LEU A 234 16.40 26.43 -55.65
N PHE A 235 16.63 25.23 -55.09
CA PHE A 235 16.04 24.85 -53.79
C PHE A 235 17.10 24.21 -52.86
N PRO A 236 17.09 24.55 -51.55
CA PRO A 236 17.97 23.91 -50.59
C PRO A 236 17.66 22.42 -50.49
N ARG A 237 18.67 21.58 -50.70
CA ARG A 237 18.58 20.15 -50.40
C ARG A 237 18.52 19.98 -48.89
N PHE A 238 17.43 19.40 -48.37
CA PHE A 238 17.35 19.01 -46.96
C PHE A 238 18.52 18.09 -46.58
N PRO A 239 19.13 18.25 -45.40
CA PRO A 239 20.21 17.38 -44.97
C PRO A 239 19.68 15.94 -44.84
N SER A 240 20.33 15.01 -45.55
CA SER A 240 20.14 13.58 -45.29
C SER A 240 20.65 13.28 -43.89
N SER A 241 19.76 12.79 -43.03
CA SER A 241 20.12 12.25 -41.72
C SER A 241 20.99 11.02 -41.93
N ALA A 242 22.31 11.20 -41.89
CA ALA A 242 23.23 10.13 -41.56
C ALA A 242 23.23 10.03 -40.03
N THR A 243 22.42 9.11 -39.49
CA THR A 243 22.44 8.80 -38.06
C THR A 243 23.77 8.17 -37.73
N GLN A 244 24.65 8.92 -37.06
CA GLN A 244 25.81 8.37 -36.38
C GLN A 244 25.33 7.51 -35.21
N ALA A 245 25.84 6.28 -35.15
CA ALA A 245 25.65 5.37 -34.02
C ALA A 245 26.21 6.02 -32.75
N THR A 246 25.30 6.42 -31.86
CA THR A 246 25.65 6.86 -30.51
C THR A 246 25.57 5.64 -29.59
N LEU A 247 26.64 5.44 -28.82
CA LEU A 247 26.78 4.42 -27.78
C LEU A 247 25.55 4.41 -26.83
N PRO A 248 25.02 3.24 -26.44
CA PRO A 248 23.91 3.19 -25.51
C PRO A 248 24.34 3.61 -24.11
N SER A 249 23.64 4.61 -23.59
CA SER A 249 23.58 5.01 -22.19
C SER A 249 23.03 3.85 -21.34
N GLU A 250 23.62 3.64 -20.16
CA GLU A 250 23.39 2.51 -19.25
C GLU A 250 22.12 2.64 -18.37
N ASP A 251 21.20 3.57 -18.68
CA ASP A 251 20.08 3.94 -17.78
C ASP A 251 18.70 4.04 -18.46
N GLU A 252 18.46 3.31 -19.55
CA GLU A 252 17.09 2.99 -19.97
C GLU A 252 16.69 1.63 -19.39
N GLU A 253 15.72 1.63 -18.47
CA GLU A 253 14.99 0.45 -18.03
C GLU A 253 14.70 -0.48 -19.21
N ASP A 254 15.18 -1.72 -19.11
CA ASP A 254 15.15 -2.77 -20.13
C ASP A 254 13.71 -3.08 -20.55
N VAL A 255 13.17 -2.27 -21.46
CA VAL A 255 11.85 -2.49 -22.08
C VAL A 255 11.94 -3.82 -22.81
N PRO A 256 11.19 -4.86 -22.37
CA PRO A 256 11.36 -6.19 -22.93
C PRO A 256 11.16 -6.16 -24.45
N THR A 257 12.24 -6.40 -25.19
CA THR A 257 12.22 -6.34 -26.65
C THR A 257 11.16 -7.32 -27.18
N ARG A 258 10.50 -7.02 -28.30
CA ARG A 258 9.49 -7.90 -28.93
C ARG A 258 9.88 -9.39 -28.98
N ASN A 259 11.18 -9.67 -29.16
CA ASN A 259 11.73 -11.02 -29.18
C ASN A 259 11.70 -11.73 -27.81
N THR A 260 11.91 -11.01 -26.69
CA THR A 260 11.83 -11.57 -25.34
C THR A 260 10.38 -11.87 -24.97
N LEU A 261 9.45 -10.97 -25.27
CA LEU A 261 8.00 -11.19 -25.12
C LEU A 261 7.54 -12.42 -25.91
N LYS A 262 7.99 -12.55 -27.16
CA LYS A 262 7.65 -13.69 -28.02
C LYS A 262 8.17 -15.02 -27.46
N LYS A 263 9.40 -15.03 -26.92
CA LYS A 263 9.98 -16.23 -26.28
C LYS A 263 9.22 -16.62 -25.02
N GLN A 264 8.86 -15.67 -24.15
CA GLN A 264 8.09 -15.94 -22.94
C GLN A 264 6.68 -16.46 -23.26
N ALA A 265 6.01 -15.87 -24.26
CA ALA A 265 4.71 -16.34 -24.72
C ALA A 265 4.78 -17.77 -25.28
N GLN A 266 5.81 -18.09 -26.08
CA GLN A 266 6.01 -19.45 -26.59
C GLN A 266 6.27 -20.45 -25.46
N GLN A 267 7.10 -20.10 -24.47
CA GLN A 267 7.35 -20.95 -23.31
C GLN A 267 6.06 -21.26 -22.53
N LEU A 268 5.18 -20.26 -22.33
CA LEU A 268 3.88 -20.46 -21.69
C LEU A 268 2.98 -21.42 -22.47
N VAL A 269 2.95 -21.30 -23.80
CA VAL A 269 2.21 -22.19 -24.68
C VAL A 269 2.78 -23.62 -24.61
N ASP A 270 4.11 -23.77 -24.64
CA ASP A 270 4.77 -25.08 -24.60
C ASP A 270 4.54 -25.80 -23.26
N ILE A 271 4.56 -25.06 -22.14
CA ILE A 271 4.25 -25.61 -20.80
C ILE A 271 2.79 -26.09 -20.73
N LYS A 272 1.84 -25.31 -21.27
CA LYS A 272 0.42 -25.68 -21.28
C LYS A 272 0.11 -26.82 -22.27
N SER A 273 0.84 -26.89 -23.37
CA SER A 273 0.75 -27.97 -24.37
C SER A 273 1.18 -29.32 -23.78
N ARG A 274 2.28 -29.36 -23.01
CA ARG A 274 2.77 -30.60 -22.39
C ARG A 274 1.81 -31.26 -21.39
N ARG A 275 0.92 -30.50 -20.74
CA ARG A 275 -0.08 -31.07 -19.79
C ARG A 275 -1.33 -31.63 -20.46
N LYS A 276 -1.50 -31.55 -21.78
CA LYS A 276 -2.69 -32.03 -22.50
C LYS A 276 -2.56 -33.43 -23.11
N GLY A 277 -1.61 -34.24 -22.61
CA GLY A 277 -1.40 -35.62 -23.03
C GLY A 277 -1.40 -36.61 -21.87
N PHE A 278 -2.52 -36.75 -21.16
CA PHE A 278 -2.80 -37.97 -20.39
C PHE A 278 -4.01 -38.64 -21.02
N THR A 279 -3.71 -39.59 -21.90
CA THR A 279 -4.68 -40.50 -22.50
C THR A 279 -5.24 -41.42 -21.43
N PHE A 280 -6.56 -41.36 -21.21
CA PHE A 280 -7.29 -42.43 -20.54
C PHE A 280 -7.18 -43.68 -21.43
N LYS A 281 -6.38 -44.66 -21.02
CA LYS A 281 -6.49 -46.02 -21.57
C LYS A 281 -7.69 -46.70 -20.92
N ARG A 282 -8.59 -47.18 -21.77
CA ARG A 282 -9.61 -48.17 -21.46
C ARG A 282 -8.97 -49.56 -21.44
#